data_AF-A0A432YLE1-F1
#
_entry.id   AF-A0A432YLE1-F1
#
_cell.length_a   1.000
_cell.length_b   1.000
_cell.length_c   1.000
_cell.angle_alpha   90.00
_cell.angle_beta   90.00
_cell.angle_gamma   90.00
#
_symmetry.space_group_name_H-M   'P 1'
#
loop_
_entity.id
_entity.type
_entity.pdbx_description
1 polymer ?
#
loop_
_entity_poly.entity_id
_entity_poly.type
_entity_poly.pdbx_seq_one_letter_code
_entity_poly.pdbx_strand_id
1 'polypeptide(L)'
;MRFSFLQNRLFFILFVRHFKKINGILLLLGFCLFLLITYVIFADREAIYSVNAETEVATITLIDDPLNQWQLPSGTLTQDLMAFDQAQQQWTGAEIIFRANADTSASFMIDIAANQLAIVLQSETASVGTIIGTGRSKALGSDVLIKVPLASNVIFPFFGELGVGEDVTTGVRTTLLSGSINIIEKELFSDVRYVAGDYQMNAGDRVLLYKNHEANELVKLRGYIRLADKVLKVSANGIAELARVERLGSEGYSVTSSVWRRVINDPVLMSITTLLAILLLLMEIIKHIIELIPLLRAKNQDVKEHLNDEEI
;
A
#
# COMPACT_ATOMS: atom_id res chain seq x y z
N MET A 1 -53.39 41.19 -32.43
CA MET A 1 -53.00 40.66 -31.11
C MET A 1 -53.16 39.15 -30.90
N ARG A 2 -54.16 38.45 -31.47
CA ARG A 2 -54.35 37.00 -31.23
C ARG A 2 -53.24 36.07 -31.78
N PHE A 3 -52.50 36.48 -32.80
CA PHE A 3 -51.45 35.66 -33.43
C PHE A 3 -50.17 35.50 -32.59
N SER A 4 -49.76 36.52 -31.80
CA SER A 4 -48.57 36.42 -30.95
C SER A 4 -48.78 35.52 -29.72
N PHE A 5 -50.02 35.40 -29.25
CA PHE A 5 -50.38 34.55 -28.12
C PHE A 5 -50.32 33.05 -28.45
N LEU A 6 -50.72 32.68 -29.68
CA LEU A 6 -50.63 31.30 -30.17
C LEU A 6 -49.17 30.87 -30.46
N GLN A 7 -48.34 31.75 -31.03
CA GLN A 7 -46.91 31.48 -31.18
C GLN A 7 -46.21 31.26 -29.83
N ASN A 8 -46.51 32.08 -28.82
CA ASN A 8 -45.94 31.94 -27.48
C ASN A 8 -46.39 30.67 -26.73
N ARG A 9 -47.57 30.13 -27.04
CA ARG A 9 -48.04 28.85 -26.46
C ARG A 9 -47.43 27.65 -27.17
N LEU A 10 -47.32 27.68 -28.51
CA LEU A 10 -46.72 26.60 -29.28
C LEU A 10 -45.22 26.46 -28.98
N PHE A 11 -44.51 27.59 -28.90
CA PHE A 11 -43.10 27.64 -28.50
C PHE A 11 -42.89 27.05 -27.11
N PHE A 12 -43.75 27.40 -26.14
CA PHE A 12 -43.68 26.86 -24.78
C PHE A 12 -43.92 25.35 -24.72
N ILE A 13 -44.90 24.82 -25.48
CA ILE A 13 -45.17 23.37 -25.52
C ILE A 13 -44.00 22.61 -26.15
N LEU A 14 -43.44 23.12 -27.26
CA LEU A 14 -42.26 22.53 -27.89
C LEU A 14 -41.02 22.61 -26.98
N PHE A 15 -40.84 23.73 -26.29
CA PHE A 15 -39.80 23.93 -25.29
C PHE A 15 -39.91 22.90 -24.16
N VAL A 16 -41.07 22.78 -23.50
CA VAL A 16 -41.30 21.78 -22.43
C VAL A 16 -41.08 20.34 -22.93
N ARG A 17 -41.48 20.01 -24.17
CA ARG A 17 -41.26 18.69 -24.75
C ARG A 17 -39.79 18.40 -25.05
N HIS A 18 -39.01 19.39 -25.50
CA HIS A 18 -37.55 19.26 -25.65
C HIS A 18 -36.86 19.12 -24.30
N PHE A 19 -37.27 19.89 -23.29
CA PHE A 19 -36.71 19.78 -21.93
C PHE A 19 -36.93 18.41 -21.29
N LYS A 20 -38.12 17.81 -21.46
CA LYS A 20 -38.37 16.43 -20.99
C LYS A 20 -37.43 15.41 -21.64
N LYS A 21 -37.10 15.58 -22.93
CA LYS A 21 -36.10 14.73 -23.61
C LYS A 21 -34.69 14.95 -23.08
N ILE A 22 -34.29 16.20 -22.86
CA ILE A 22 -32.98 16.55 -22.29
C ILE A 22 -32.82 15.93 -20.89
N ASN A 23 -33.82 16.08 -20.01
CA ASN A 23 -33.79 15.46 -18.68
C ASN A 23 -33.67 13.93 -18.74
N GLY A 24 -34.37 13.28 -19.68
CA GLY A 24 -34.24 11.83 -19.90
C GLY A 24 -32.83 11.42 -20.32
N ILE A 25 -32.18 12.19 -21.20
CA ILE A 25 -30.79 11.95 -21.63
C ILE A 25 -29.82 12.17 -20.47
N LEU A 26 -29.98 13.25 -19.70
CA LEU A 26 -29.12 13.54 -18.54
C LEU A 26 -29.25 12.45 -17.47
N LEU A 27 -30.47 11.95 -17.21
CA LEU A 27 -30.70 10.86 -16.27
C LEU A 27 -30.05 9.57 -16.75
N LEU A 28 -30.20 9.22 -18.03
CA LEU A 28 -29.52 8.06 -18.62
C LEU A 28 -28.00 8.17 -18.51
N LEU A 29 -27.44 9.34 -18.84
CA LEU A 29 -26.01 9.59 -18.71
C LEU A 29 -25.54 9.46 -17.26
N GLY A 30 -26.30 10.02 -16.31
CA GLY A 30 -26.00 9.92 -14.88
C GLY A 30 -26.05 8.48 -14.38
N PHE A 31 -27.01 7.69 -14.85
CA PHE A 31 -27.10 6.27 -14.57
C PHE A 31 -25.89 5.50 -15.13
N CYS A 32 -25.48 5.78 -16.37
CA CYS A 32 -24.28 5.18 -16.96
C CYS A 32 -23.01 5.54 -16.18
N LEU A 33 -22.86 6.81 -15.76
CA LEU A 33 -21.73 7.24 -14.94
C LEU A 33 -21.74 6.58 -13.57
N PHE A 34 -22.91 6.42 -12.94
CA PHE A 34 -23.05 5.72 -11.67
C PHE A 34 -22.65 4.24 -11.79
N LEU A 35 -23.08 3.56 -12.85
CA LEU A 35 -22.64 2.19 -13.13
C LEU A 35 -21.13 2.11 -13.37
N LEU A 36 -20.57 3.06 -14.10
CA LEU A 36 -19.13 3.13 -14.33
C LEU A 36 -18.35 3.33 -13.02
N ILE A 37 -18.79 4.25 -12.14
CA ILE A 37 -18.21 4.45 -10.81
C ILE A 37 -18.25 3.16 -9.99
N THR A 38 -19.43 2.51 -9.97
CA THR A 38 -19.62 1.23 -9.26
C THR A 38 -18.65 0.18 -9.78
N TYR A 39 -18.53 0.03 -11.10
CA TYR A 39 -17.59 -0.88 -11.73
C TYR A 39 -16.13 -0.57 -11.33
N VAL A 40 -15.71 0.69 -11.42
CA VAL A 40 -14.33 1.11 -11.10
C VAL A 40 -13.97 0.90 -9.63
N ILE A 41 -14.94 1.04 -8.72
CA ILE A 41 -14.78 0.82 -7.28
C ILE A 41 -14.53 -0.66 -6.95
N PHE A 42 -15.34 -1.55 -7.54
CA PHE A 42 -15.33 -2.98 -7.25
C PHE A 42 -14.40 -3.80 -8.15
N ALA A 43 -13.76 -3.19 -9.14
CA ALA A 43 -12.75 -3.85 -9.95
C ALA A 43 -11.57 -4.30 -9.07
N ASP A 44 -11.11 -5.53 -9.28
CA ASP A 44 -9.92 -6.06 -8.62
C ASP A 44 -8.68 -5.28 -9.04
N ARG A 45 -7.81 -5.01 -8.07
CA ARG A 45 -6.57 -4.27 -8.27
C ARG A 45 -5.44 -4.91 -7.50
N GLU A 46 -4.28 -5.00 -8.16
CA GLU A 46 -3.05 -5.39 -7.48
C GLU A 46 -2.59 -4.25 -6.57
N ALA A 47 -2.41 -4.57 -5.29
CA ALA A 47 -1.86 -3.66 -4.29
C ALA A 47 -0.42 -4.07 -3.96
N ILE A 48 0.50 -3.11 -4.08
CA ILE A 48 1.87 -3.26 -3.61
C ILE A 48 1.93 -2.72 -2.19
N TYR A 49 2.33 -3.57 -1.25
CA TYR A 49 2.60 -3.18 0.12
C TYR A 49 4.09 -2.90 0.28
N SER A 50 4.40 -1.75 0.87
CA SER A 50 5.74 -1.30 1.22
C SER A 50 5.83 -1.19 2.73
N VAL A 51 6.73 -1.96 3.33
CA VAL A 51 7.02 -1.91 4.78
C VAL A 51 8.36 -1.22 4.95
N ASN A 52 8.36 -0.13 5.70
CA ASN A 52 9.58 0.55 6.14
C ASN A 52 9.61 0.55 7.66
N ALA A 53 10.68 0.05 8.26
CA ALA A 53 10.76 -0.13 9.70
C ALA A 53 12.15 0.11 10.24
N GLU A 54 12.21 0.63 11.47
CA GLU A 54 13.40 0.67 12.30
C GLU A 54 13.21 -0.32 13.45
N THR A 55 14.16 -1.25 13.60
CA THR A 55 14.06 -2.37 14.53
C THR A 55 15.43 -2.76 15.09
N GLU A 56 15.44 -3.46 16.22
CA GLU A 56 16.63 -4.13 16.76
C GLU A 56 16.76 -5.57 16.26
N VAL A 57 15.64 -6.21 15.87
CA VAL A 57 15.58 -7.60 15.41
C VAL A 57 14.68 -7.75 14.19
N ALA A 58 15.20 -8.39 13.15
CA ALA A 58 14.44 -8.72 11.95
C ALA A 58 14.67 -10.19 11.58
N THR A 59 13.62 -10.87 11.15
CA THR A 59 13.71 -12.25 10.69
C THR A 59 13.22 -12.34 9.25
N ILE A 60 13.99 -13.01 8.40
CA ILE A 60 13.62 -13.30 7.02
C ILE A 60 13.75 -14.77 6.72
N THR A 61 12.85 -15.31 5.92
CA THR A 61 12.96 -16.66 5.35
C THR A 61 13.25 -16.53 3.87
N LEU A 62 14.43 -16.96 3.46
CA LEU A 62 14.99 -16.74 2.13
C LEU A 62 14.49 -17.82 1.15
N ILE A 63 14.23 -17.42 -0.10
CA ILE A 63 13.96 -18.35 -1.20
C ILE A 63 15.15 -18.44 -2.15
N ASP A 64 15.13 -19.36 -3.12
CA ASP A 64 16.20 -19.41 -4.13
C ASP A 64 16.11 -18.21 -5.06
N ASP A 65 17.01 -17.22 -4.88
CA ASP A 65 17.09 -16.03 -5.71
C ASP A 65 18.50 -15.43 -5.67
N PRO A 66 19.04 -14.93 -6.81
CA PRO A 66 20.33 -14.24 -6.85
C PRO A 66 20.45 -13.03 -5.91
N LEU A 67 19.33 -12.40 -5.55
CA LEU A 67 19.27 -11.27 -4.61
C LEU A 67 19.72 -11.66 -3.19
N ASN A 68 19.63 -12.95 -2.83
CA ASN A 68 20.01 -13.49 -1.52
C ASN A 68 21.54 -13.73 -1.42
N GLN A 69 22.30 -12.74 -1.88
CA GLN A 69 23.76 -12.70 -1.84
C GLN A 69 24.23 -11.47 -1.07
N TRP A 70 25.02 -11.69 -0.02
CA TRP A 70 25.50 -10.64 0.87
C TRP A 70 27.01 -10.50 0.77
N GLN A 71 27.46 -9.27 0.56
CA GLN A 71 28.87 -8.92 0.56
C GLN A 71 29.28 -8.50 1.97
N LEU A 72 30.17 -9.27 2.58
CA LEU A 72 30.60 -9.10 3.96
C LEU A 72 32.08 -8.68 3.99
N PRO A 73 32.40 -7.41 4.27
CA PRO A 73 33.77 -6.90 4.20
C PRO A 73 34.67 -7.43 5.34
N SER A 74 34.09 -7.69 6.50
CA SER A 74 34.75 -8.23 7.68
C SER A 74 33.74 -8.89 8.60
N GLY A 75 34.22 -9.80 9.43
CA GLY A 75 33.38 -10.46 10.42
C GLY A 75 33.97 -11.72 10.98
N THR A 76 33.16 -12.43 11.75
CA THR A 76 33.47 -13.76 12.26
C THR A 76 32.34 -14.72 11.94
N LEU A 77 32.70 -15.95 11.59
CA LEU A 77 31.81 -17.03 11.21
C LEU A 77 32.00 -18.13 12.24
N THR A 78 30.93 -18.52 12.88
CA THR A 78 30.88 -19.68 13.77
C THR A 78 29.89 -20.67 13.17
N GLN A 79 30.32 -21.93 13.04
CA GLN A 79 29.50 -23.05 12.57
C GLN A 79 29.19 -23.98 13.75
N ASP A 80 28.13 -24.79 13.62
CA ASP A 80 27.71 -25.77 14.63
C ASP A 80 27.57 -25.12 16.01
N LEU A 81 26.55 -24.26 16.18
CA LEU A 81 26.36 -23.45 17.39
C LEU A 81 26.15 -24.30 18.65
N MET A 82 25.78 -25.57 18.48
CA MET A 82 25.59 -26.55 19.55
C MET A 82 26.85 -27.39 19.84
N ALA A 83 27.92 -27.27 19.05
CA ALA A 83 29.15 -28.03 19.25
C ALA A 83 29.96 -27.47 20.44
N PHE A 84 30.61 -28.37 21.18
CA PHE A 84 31.44 -28.02 22.34
C PHE A 84 32.74 -27.30 21.95
N ASP A 85 33.25 -27.56 20.75
CA ASP A 85 34.44 -26.91 20.19
C ASP A 85 34.03 -26.12 18.93
N GLN A 86 33.65 -24.87 19.14
CA GLN A 86 33.21 -23.98 18.08
C GLN A 86 34.40 -23.43 17.31
N ALA A 87 34.59 -23.90 16.08
CA ALA A 87 35.59 -23.31 15.17
C ALA A 87 35.11 -21.93 14.70
N GLN A 88 35.76 -20.87 15.21
CA GLN A 88 35.51 -19.50 14.77
C GLN A 88 36.48 -19.11 13.65
N GLN A 89 35.94 -18.77 12.48
CA GLN A 89 36.71 -18.26 11.36
C GLN A 89 36.53 -16.74 11.26
N GLN A 90 37.62 -15.98 11.41
CA GLN A 90 37.63 -14.53 11.24
C GLN A 90 38.12 -14.14 9.85
N TRP A 91 37.55 -13.09 9.26
CA TRP A 91 38.07 -12.47 8.04
C TRP A 91 38.11 -10.96 8.16
N THR A 92 39.12 -10.37 7.52
CA THR A 92 39.34 -8.94 7.43
C THR A 92 39.88 -8.60 6.04
N GLY A 93 39.22 -7.71 5.30
CA GLY A 93 39.79 -7.07 4.11
C GLY A 93 39.68 -7.84 2.78
N ALA A 94 39.19 -9.07 2.78
CA ALA A 94 38.74 -9.77 1.57
C ALA A 94 37.21 -9.84 1.59
N GLU A 95 36.55 -9.30 0.56
CA GLU A 95 35.11 -9.42 0.40
C GLU A 95 34.72 -10.90 0.34
N ILE A 96 33.99 -11.34 1.37
CA ILE A 96 33.34 -12.64 1.36
C ILE A 96 31.94 -12.43 0.82
N ILE A 97 31.55 -13.27 -0.15
CA ILE A 97 30.17 -13.34 -0.61
C ILE A 97 29.51 -14.51 0.08
N PHE A 98 28.52 -14.24 0.92
CA PHE A 98 27.58 -15.25 1.39
C PHE A 98 26.45 -15.39 0.39
N ARG A 99 26.12 -16.62 0.01
CA ARG A 99 24.95 -16.95 -0.82
C ARG A 99 24.08 -17.93 -0.03
N ALA A 100 22.88 -17.48 0.32
CA ALA A 100 21.93 -18.32 1.05
C ALA A 100 21.35 -19.41 0.15
N ASN A 101 20.96 -20.53 0.76
CA ASN A 101 20.08 -21.51 0.11
C ASN A 101 18.61 -21.15 0.34
N ALA A 102 17.71 -21.75 -0.44
CA ALA A 102 16.28 -21.71 -0.16
C ALA A 102 15.98 -22.25 1.26
N ASP A 103 14.89 -21.76 1.83
CA ASP A 103 14.38 -22.16 3.15
C ASP A 103 15.36 -21.88 4.31
N THR A 104 16.29 -20.94 4.08
CA THR A 104 17.19 -20.45 5.13
C THR A 104 16.51 -19.31 5.88
N SER A 105 16.29 -19.49 7.18
CA SER A 105 15.87 -18.41 8.07
C SER A 105 17.09 -17.62 8.55
N ALA A 106 17.03 -16.30 8.42
CA ALA A 106 18.06 -15.39 8.90
C ALA A 106 17.47 -14.43 9.93
N SER A 107 17.99 -14.50 11.16
CA SER A 107 17.64 -13.61 12.26
C SER A 107 18.76 -12.61 12.50
N PHE A 108 18.47 -11.33 12.34
CA PHE A 108 19.39 -10.23 12.55
C PHE A 108 19.15 -9.66 13.95
N MET A 109 20.20 -9.51 14.75
CA MET A 109 20.12 -8.97 16.10
C MET A 109 21.31 -8.05 16.37
N ILE A 110 21.03 -6.83 16.83
CA ILE A 110 22.07 -5.89 17.24
C ILE A 110 22.53 -6.20 18.67
N ASP A 111 23.80 -6.54 18.83
CA ASP A 111 24.45 -6.64 20.13
C ASP A 111 25.16 -5.30 20.43
N ILE A 112 24.47 -4.44 21.19
CA ILE A 112 24.97 -3.12 21.57
C ILE A 112 26.22 -3.23 22.46
N ALA A 113 26.30 -4.25 23.32
CA ALA A 113 27.40 -4.42 24.25
C ALA A 113 28.68 -4.87 23.52
N ALA A 114 28.56 -5.78 22.56
CA ALA A 114 29.68 -6.23 21.73
C ALA A 114 29.97 -5.30 20.54
N ASN A 115 29.13 -4.29 20.30
CA ASN A 115 29.20 -3.39 19.15
C ASN A 115 29.23 -4.16 17.80
N GLN A 116 28.40 -5.20 17.70
CA GLN A 116 28.32 -6.09 16.54
C GLN A 116 26.87 -6.37 16.14
N LEU A 117 26.66 -6.64 14.86
CA LEU A 117 25.44 -7.25 14.32
C LEU A 117 25.65 -8.77 14.31
N ALA A 118 24.81 -9.50 15.02
CA ALA A 118 24.72 -10.95 14.99
C ALA A 118 23.66 -11.36 13.95
N ILE A 119 24.03 -12.27 13.05
CA ILE A 119 23.13 -12.85 12.05
C ILE A 119 23.15 -14.35 12.27
N VAL A 120 22.05 -14.87 12.80
CA VAL A 120 21.86 -16.31 13.01
C VAL A 120 21.14 -16.86 11.79
N LEU A 121 21.77 -17.81 11.11
CA LEU A 121 21.25 -18.49 9.93
C LEU A 121 20.90 -19.92 10.33
N GLN A 122 19.70 -20.37 9.97
CA GLN A 122 19.21 -21.71 10.26
C GLN A 122 18.47 -22.29 9.05
N SER A 123 18.66 -23.58 8.79
CA SER A 123 17.91 -24.33 7.78
C SER A 123 17.48 -25.67 8.37
N GLU A 124 16.23 -26.06 8.14
CA GLU A 124 15.70 -27.35 8.60
C GLU A 124 16.12 -28.52 7.70
N THR A 125 16.44 -28.25 6.44
CA THR A 125 16.58 -29.29 5.41
C THR A 125 18.03 -29.68 5.16
N ALA A 126 18.97 -28.74 5.19
CA ALA A 126 20.41 -28.99 5.06
C ALA A 126 21.24 -27.72 5.36
N SER A 127 22.14 -27.36 4.45
CA SER A 127 23.06 -26.22 4.53
C SER A 127 22.33 -24.88 4.41
N VAL A 128 22.71 -23.90 5.22
CA VAL A 128 22.21 -22.51 5.11
C VAL A 128 22.73 -21.78 3.86
N GLY A 129 23.74 -22.32 3.17
CA GLY A 129 24.32 -21.68 2.00
C GLY A 129 25.81 -21.91 1.81
N THR A 130 26.43 -21.00 1.06
CA THR A 130 27.85 -21.07 0.72
C THR A 130 28.53 -19.74 0.98
N ILE A 131 29.80 -19.82 1.37
CA ILE A 131 30.70 -18.66 1.44
C ILE A 131 31.72 -18.78 0.31
N ILE A 132 31.85 -17.70 -0.46
CA ILE A 132 32.78 -17.57 -1.56
C ILE A 132 33.83 -16.54 -1.15
N GLY A 133 35.08 -16.97 -1.01
CA GLY A 133 36.21 -16.12 -0.65
C GLY A 133 37.50 -16.58 -1.33
N THR A 134 38.36 -15.63 -1.73
CA THR A 134 39.70 -15.88 -2.34
C THR A 134 39.74 -17.02 -3.37
N GLY A 135 38.72 -17.13 -4.23
CA GLY A 135 38.63 -18.14 -5.28
C GLY A 135 38.23 -19.56 -4.83
N ARG A 136 37.79 -19.75 -3.59
CA ARG A 136 37.22 -21.02 -3.10
C ARG A 136 35.80 -20.80 -2.59
N SER A 137 34.92 -21.76 -2.90
CA SER A 137 33.58 -21.85 -2.33
C SER A 137 33.60 -22.91 -1.23
N LYS A 138 33.01 -22.58 -0.07
CA LYS A 138 32.84 -23.50 1.06
C LYS A 138 31.35 -23.56 1.41
N ALA A 139 30.78 -24.76 1.41
CA ALA A 139 29.42 -24.99 1.92
C ALA A 139 29.39 -24.82 3.45
N LEU A 140 28.30 -24.28 3.95
CA LEU A 140 28.07 -24.06 5.37
C LEU A 140 27.24 -25.17 6.00
N GLY A 141 27.24 -25.28 7.32
CA GLY A 141 26.37 -26.19 8.08
C GLY A 141 24.89 -25.76 8.04
N SER A 142 24.07 -26.44 8.85
CA SER A 142 22.63 -26.13 9.02
C SER A 142 22.35 -24.96 9.94
N ASP A 143 23.32 -24.58 10.78
CA ASP A 143 23.26 -23.47 11.70
C ASP A 143 24.58 -22.70 11.69
N VAL A 144 24.48 -21.38 11.51
CA VAL A 144 25.64 -20.51 11.38
C VAL A 144 25.39 -19.19 12.08
N LEU A 145 26.39 -18.68 12.79
CA LEU A 145 26.41 -17.34 13.31
C LEU A 145 27.45 -16.51 12.57
N ILE A 146 26.99 -15.45 11.92
CA ILE A 146 27.83 -14.42 11.32
C ILE A 146 27.79 -13.20 12.24
N LYS A 147 28.95 -12.71 12.68
CA LYS A 147 29.05 -11.44 13.41
C LYS A 147 29.77 -10.41 12.54
N VAL A 148 29.15 -9.26 12.36
CA VAL A 148 29.68 -8.13 11.58
C VAL A 148 29.85 -6.93 12.51
N PRO A 149 30.95 -6.15 12.44
CA PRO A 149 31.09 -4.93 13.23
C PRO A 149 30.00 -3.90 12.91
N LEU A 150 29.45 -3.19 13.91
CA LEU A 150 28.41 -2.18 13.66
C LEU A 150 28.90 -0.97 12.85
N ALA A 151 30.21 -0.75 12.79
CA ALA A 151 30.82 0.29 11.97
C ALA A 151 30.75 -0.01 10.46
N SER A 152 30.43 -1.24 10.08
CA SER A 152 30.33 -1.65 8.68
C SER A 152 28.97 -1.22 8.10
N ASN A 153 28.98 -0.40 7.05
CA ASN A 153 27.76 -0.03 6.31
C ASN A 153 27.37 -1.16 5.35
N VAL A 154 26.82 -2.25 5.89
CA VAL A 154 26.42 -3.43 5.13
C VAL A 154 24.93 -3.39 4.83
N ILE A 155 24.60 -3.78 3.60
CA ILE A 155 23.22 -3.95 3.12
C ILE A 155 23.02 -5.43 2.85
N PHE A 156 21.93 -5.96 3.39
CA PHE A 156 21.49 -7.35 3.23
C PHE A 156 20.25 -7.35 2.34
N PRO A 157 20.42 -7.34 1.01
CA PRO A 157 19.30 -7.52 0.10
C PRO A 157 18.67 -8.90 0.32
N PHE A 158 17.36 -8.98 0.14
CA PHE A 158 16.66 -10.25 0.25
C PHE A 158 15.43 -10.34 -0.67
N PHE A 159 15.14 -11.57 -1.10
CA PHE A 159 13.86 -12.00 -1.62
C PHE A 159 13.37 -13.18 -0.79
N GLY A 160 12.21 -13.03 -0.16
CA GLY A 160 11.71 -14.01 0.80
C GLY A 160 10.58 -13.48 1.66
N GLU A 161 10.23 -14.22 2.70
CA GLU A 161 9.24 -13.80 3.70
C GLU A 161 9.91 -12.92 4.75
N LEU A 162 9.20 -11.93 5.28
CA LEU A 162 9.70 -11.00 6.27
C LEU A 162 8.79 -10.99 7.50
N GLY A 163 9.39 -11.20 8.66
CA GLY A 163 8.84 -10.85 9.96
C GLY A 163 9.57 -9.63 10.51
N VAL A 164 8.85 -8.52 10.69
CA VAL A 164 9.38 -7.34 11.40
C VAL A 164 8.65 -7.23 12.73
N GLY A 165 9.39 -7.05 13.83
CA GLY A 165 8.77 -6.88 15.13
C GLY A 165 8.40 -8.19 15.82
N GLU A 166 9.32 -9.16 15.93
CA GLU A 166 9.14 -10.40 16.71
C GLU A 166 8.67 -10.20 18.17
N ASP A 167 8.17 -11.24 18.83
CA ASP A 167 7.72 -11.13 20.23
C ASP A 167 8.87 -10.85 21.22
N VAL A 168 8.55 -10.16 22.31
CA VAL A 168 9.49 -9.89 23.42
C VAL A 168 9.80 -11.20 24.14
N THR A 169 10.86 -11.89 23.72
CA THR A 169 11.43 -13.02 24.48
C THR A 169 12.41 -12.50 25.55
N THR A 170 12.77 -13.35 26.51
CA THR A 170 13.75 -12.99 27.55
C THR A 170 15.10 -12.63 26.92
N GLY A 171 15.43 -11.33 26.93
CA GLY A 171 16.72 -10.81 26.44
C GLY A 171 16.61 -9.82 25.29
N VAL A 172 15.45 -9.70 24.63
CA VAL A 172 15.22 -8.74 23.54
C VAL A 172 14.37 -7.58 24.06
N ARG A 173 14.89 -6.34 23.96
CA ARG A 173 14.15 -5.12 24.29
C ARG A 173 13.51 -4.61 23.01
N THR A 174 12.19 -4.68 22.90
CA THR A 174 11.38 -4.04 21.83
C THR A 174 11.77 -4.34 20.38
N THR A 175 10.88 -5.03 19.68
CA THR A 175 11.23 -5.61 18.39
C THR A 175 10.89 -4.75 17.19
N LEU A 176 10.10 -3.70 17.37
CA LEU A 176 9.93 -2.64 16.41
C LEU A 176 10.08 -1.32 17.17
N LEU A 177 10.88 -0.40 16.65
CA LEU A 177 11.05 0.93 17.24
C LEU A 177 10.08 1.92 16.59
N SER A 178 9.99 1.89 15.26
CA SER A 178 9.02 2.64 14.47
C SER A 178 8.89 2.05 13.07
N GLY A 179 7.83 2.42 12.35
CA GLY A 179 7.75 2.13 10.92
C GLY A 179 6.44 2.54 10.30
N SER A 180 6.32 2.30 9.00
CA SER A 180 5.11 2.55 8.24
C SER A 180 4.84 1.46 7.21
N ILE A 181 3.55 1.25 6.95
CA ILE A 181 3.04 0.39 5.87
C ILE A 181 2.37 1.31 4.86
N ASN A 182 2.94 1.36 3.66
CA ASN A 182 2.34 2.08 2.54
C ASN A 182 1.71 1.07 1.58
N ILE A 183 0.49 1.35 1.14
CA ILE A 183 -0.24 0.58 0.14
C ILE A 183 -0.29 1.41 -1.13
N ILE A 184 0.22 0.86 -2.22
CA ILE A 184 0.27 1.49 -3.53
C ILE A 184 -0.58 0.67 -4.49
N GLU A 185 -1.62 1.28 -5.05
CA GLU A 185 -2.47 0.65 -6.06
C GLU A 185 -2.19 1.23 -7.45
N LYS A 186 -2.51 0.46 -8.48
CA LYS A 186 -2.51 0.92 -9.87
C LYS A 186 -3.90 1.47 -10.23
N GLU A 187 -3.95 2.52 -11.05
CA GLU A 187 -5.19 2.97 -11.67
C GLU A 187 -5.75 1.93 -12.65
N LEU A 188 -7.07 1.94 -12.87
CA LEU A 188 -7.72 0.93 -13.72
C LEU A 188 -7.44 1.13 -15.22
N PHE A 189 -7.33 2.38 -15.69
CA PHE A 189 -7.19 2.73 -17.10
C PHE A 189 -5.82 3.33 -17.45
N SER A 190 -4.89 3.36 -16.50
CA SER A 190 -3.57 3.96 -16.70
C SER A 190 -2.49 3.18 -15.95
N ASP A 191 -1.22 3.41 -16.27
CA ASP A 191 -0.09 2.86 -15.54
C ASP A 191 0.33 3.71 -14.33
N VAL A 192 -0.44 4.74 -14.01
CA VAL A 192 -0.20 5.59 -12.84
C VAL A 192 -0.52 4.81 -11.57
N ARG A 193 0.30 5.03 -10.55
CA ARG A 193 0.15 4.45 -9.22
C ARG A 193 -0.14 5.55 -8.22
N TYR A 194 -1.01 5.27 -7.26
CA TYR A 194 -1.35 6.20 -6.18
C TYR A 194 -1.23 5.51 -4.82
N VAL A 195 -1.06 6.32 -3.76
CA VAL A 195 -1.03 5.83 -2.38
C VAL A 195 -2.47 5.55 -1.95
N ALA A 196 -2.84 4.27 -1.96
CA ALA A 196 -4.12 3.78 -1.46
C ALA A 196 -4.13 3.67 0.08
N GLY A 197 -2.97 3.80 0.72
CA GLY A 197 -2.91 3.93 2.17
C GLY A 197 -1.54 4.18 2.74
N ASP A 198 -1.51 4.87 3.88
CA ASP A 198 -0.36 5.03 4.75
C ASP A 198 -0.84 4.74 6.18
N TYR A 199 -0.09 3.90 6.88
CA TYR A 199 -0.36 3.46 8.24
C TYR A 199 0.95 3.48 9.02
N GLN A 200 0.97 4.26 10.10
CA GLN A 200 2.09 4.31 11.03
C GLN A 200 2.00 3.15 12.02
N MET A 201 3.14 2.59 12.36
CA MET A 201 3.29 1.47 13.28
C MET A 201 3.91 1.97 14.58
N ASN A 202 3.44 1.44 15.70
CA ASN A 202 3.93 1.79 17.01
C ASN A 202 5.08 0.88 17.43
N ALA A 203 5.88 1.36 18.38
CA ALA A 203 6.91 0.53 18.98
C ALA A 203 6.30 -0.74 19.59
N GLY A 204 6.92 -1.88 19.30
CA GLY A 204 6.46 -3.21 19.74
C GLY A 204 5.40 -3.86 18.85
N ASP A 205 4.97 -3.23 17.75
CA ASP A 205 4.10 -3.89 16.77
C ASP A 205 4.89 -4.92 15.93
N ARG A 206 4.24 -6.04 15.58
CA ARG A 206 4.72 -7.04 14.62
C ARG A 206 3.97 -6.91 13.31
N VAL A 207 4.63 -7.10 12.19
CA VAL A 207 4.00 -7.05 10.86
C VAL A 207 4.27 -8.30 10.07
N LEU A 208 3.20 -8.85 9.50
CA LEU A 208 3.22 -9.93 8.53
C LEU A 208 2.38 -9.54 7.31
N LEU A 209 2.89 -9.80 6.11
CA LEU A 209 2.17 -9.56 4.86
C LEU A 209 1.64 -10.88 4.29
N TYR A 210 0.36 -10.89 3.94
CA TYR A 210 -0.35 -12.08 3.45
C TYR A 210 -0.78 -11.90 2.00
N LYS A 211 -0.53 -12.94 1.21
CA LYS A 211 -0.94 -13.01 -0.20
C LYS A 211 -2.41 -13.39 -0.28
N ASN A 212 -2.83 -14.30 0.57
CA ASN A 212 -4.22 -14.71 0.74
C ASN A 212 -4.47 -14.92 2.25
N HIS A 213 -5.39 -14.14 2.80
CA HIS A 213 -5.73 -14.20 4.23
C HIS A 213 -6.38 -15.54 4.62
N GLU A 214 -7.19 -16.14 3.76
CA GLU A 214 -7.88 -17.41 4.04
C GLU A 214 -6.91 -18.59 4.09
N ALA A 215 -5.89 -18.58 3.24
CA ALA A 215 -4.87 -19.63 3.18
C ALA A 215 -3.72 -19.42 4.18
N ASN A 216 -3.69 -18.28 4.89
CA ASN A 216 -2.58 -17.86 5.76
C ASN A 216 -1.21 -17.93 5.05
N GLU A 217 -1.18 -17.61 3.75
CA GLU A 217 0.03 -17.68 2.91
C GLU A 217 0.79 -16.34 2.99
N LEU A 218 2.04 -16.39 3.47
CA LEU A 218 2.91 -15.21 3.55
C LEU A 218 3.37 -14.75 2.16
N VAL A 219 3.59 -13.44 2.03
CA VAL A 219 4.08 -12.84 0.79
C VAL A 219 5.58 -12.96 0.69
N LYS A 220 6.04 -13.27 -0.53
CA LYS A 220 7.45 -13.14 -0.91
C LYS A 220 7.73 -11.68 -1.28
N LEU A 221 8.53 -11.02 -0.46
CA LEU A 221 8.86 -9.61 -0.53
C LEU A 221 10.29 -9.43 -1.03
N ARG A 222 10.50 -8.38 -1.83
CA ARG A 222 11.83 -7.92 -2.23
C ARG A 222 12.20 -6.71 -1.38
N GLY A 223 13.36 -6.77 -0.75
CA GLY A 223 13.76 -5.73 0.17
C GLY A 223 15.23 -5.74 0.49
N TYR A 224 15.58 -4.92 1.46
CA TYR A 224 16.90 -4.91 2.06
C TYR A 224 16.81 -4.56 3.54
N ILE A 225 17.74 -5.09 4.30
CA ILE A 225 18.02 -4.68 5.67
C ILE A 225 19.35 -3.94 5.63
N ARG A 226 19.41 -2.73 6.19
CA ARG A 226 20.66 -2.00 6.34
C ARG A 226 20.88 -1.65 7.80
N LEU A 227 22.14 -1.70 8.22
CA LEU A 227 22.52 -1.19 9.52
C LEU A 227 22.78 0.32 9.42
N ALA A 228 22.08 1.13 10.20
CA ALA A 228 22.32 2.57 10.29
C ALA A 228 22.06 3.05 11.71
N ASP A 229 22.95 3.88 12.27
CA ASP A 229 22.78 4.49 13.60
C ASP A 229 22.49 3.48 14.74
N LYS A 230 23.09 2.28 14.68
CA LYS A 230 22.86 1.17 15.61
C LYS A 230 21.42 0.65 15.64
N VAL A 231 20.65 0.86 14.57
CA VAL A 231 19.35 0.24 14.33
C VAL A 231 19.34 -0.47 12.97
N LEU A 232 18.53 -1.52 12.86
CA LEU A 232 18.24 -2.16 11.58
C LEU A 232 17.14 -1.36 10.89
N LYS A 233 17.44 -0.84 9.71
CA LYS A 233 16.45 -0.22 8.84
C LYS A 233 16.04 -1.23 7.78
N VAL A 234 14.79 -1.64 7.82
CA VAL A 234 14.19 -2.63 6.93
C VAL A 234 13.33 -1.88 5.92
N SER A 235 13.51 -2.18 4.64
CA SER A 235 12.61 -1.71 3.57
C SER A 235 12.28 -2.89 2.67
N ALA A 236 10.99 -3.19 2.52
CA ALA A 236 10.54 -4.35 1.76
C ALA A 236 9.26 -4.01 0.99
N ASN A 237 9.13 -4.56 -0.21
CA ASN A 237 7.98 -4.35 -1.07
C ASN A 237 7.52 -5.66 -1.70
N GLY A 238 6.22 -5.84 -1.84
CA GLY A 238 5.66 -6.93 -2.65
C GLY A 238 4.16 -6.82 -2.82
N ILE A 239 3.61 -7.69 -3.66
CA ILE A 239 2.18 -7.74 -3.94
C ILE A 239 1.53 -8.55 -2.82
N ALA A 240 0.61 -7.91 -2.09
CA ALA A 240 -0.09 -8.51 -0.96
C ALA A 240 -1.57 -8.12 -1.01
N GLU A 241 -2.41 -8.88 -0.31
CA GLU A 241 -3.83 -8.53 -0.13
C GLU A 241 -4.04 -7.83 1.21
N LEU A 242 -3.29 -8.24 2.25
CA LEU A 242 -3.49 -7.80 3.62
C LEU A 242 -2.17 -7.71 4.38
N ALA A 243 -2.03 -6.67 5.18
CA ALA A 243 -1.00 -6.57 6.19
C ALA A 243 -1.62 -6.78 7.59
N ARG A 244 -1.13 -7.75 8.35
CA ARG A 244 -1.56 -7.98 9.73
C ARG A 244 -0.55 -7.34 10.66
N VAL A 245 -1.04 -6.47 11.52
CA VAL A 245 -0.26 -5.87 12.58
C VAL A 245 -0.66 -6.49 13.91
N GLU A 246 0.24 -7.22 14.55
CA GLU A 246 0.01 -7.78 15.87
C GLU A 246 0.59 -6.84 16.92
N ARG A 247 -0.18 -6.59 17.99
CA ARG A 247 0.24 -5.69 19.06
C ARG A 247 0.06 -6.37 20.39
N LEU A 248 1.16 -6.49 21.14
CA LEU A 248 1.16 -7.10 22.45
C LEU A 248 0.09 -6.47 23.37
N GLY A 249 -0.74 -7.32 23.98
CA GLY A 249 -1.82 -6.88 24.87
C GLY A 249 -3.08 -6.37 24.18
N SER A 250 -3.21 -6.54 22.87
CA SER A 250 -4.43 -6.24 22.09
C SER A 250 -4.62 -7.29 20.99
N GLU A 251 -5.78 -7.27 20.32
CA GLU A 251 -6.07 -8.20 19.21
C GLU A 251 -5.28 -7.86 17.92
N GLY A 252 -4.49 -6.78 17.91
CA GLY A 252 -3.85 -6.27 16.69
C GLY A 252 -4.86 -5.61 15.75
N TYR A 253 -4.47 -5.39 14.49
CA TYR A 253 -5.36 -4.89 13.44
C TYR A 253 -4.90 -5.32 12.04
N SER A 254 -5.84 -5.45 11.12
CA SER A 254 -5.57 -5.69 9.71
C SER A 254 -5.59 -4.40 8.91
N VAL A 255 -4.61 -4.24 8.04
CA VAL A 255 -4.45 -3.13 7.13
C VAL A 255 -4.71 -3.63 5.71
N THR A 256 -5.74 -3.06 5.07
CA THR A 256 -6.11 -3.34 3.67
C THR A 256 -6.30 -2.04 2.89
N SER A 257 -6.36 -2.14 1.55
CA SER A 257 -6.78 -1.01 0.74
C SER A 257 -8.27 -0.76 0.94
N SER A 258 -8.60 0.45 1.37
CA SER A 258 -9.99 0.83 1.62
C SER A 258 -10.64 1.33 0.34
N VAL A 259 -11.86 0.86 0.05
CA VAL A 259 -12.70 1.39 -1.04
C VAL A 259 -12.86 2.91 -0.96
N TRP A 260 -13.00 3.46 0.24
CA TRP A 260 -13.12 4.91 0.43
C TRP A 260 -11.84 5.65 0.05
N ARG A 261 -10.67 5.05 0.34
CA ARG A 261 -9.39 5.62 -0.09
C ARG A 261 -9.25 5.60 -1.61
N ARG A 262 -9.82 4.61 -2.32
CA ARG A 262 -9.90 4.65 -3.79
C ARG A 262 -10.71 5.85 -4.27
N VAL A 263 -11.89 6.10 -3.70
CA VAL A 263 -12.74 7.24 -4.09
C VAL A 263 -12.02 8.58 -3.96
N ILE A 264 -11.22 8.73 -2.90
CA ILE A 264 -10.53 10.00 -2.59
C ILE A 264 -9.21 10.15 -3.35
N ASN A 265 -8.46 9.06 -3.56
CA ASN A 265 -7.08 9.13 -4.05
C ASN A 265 -6.90 8.69 -5.51
N ASP A 266 -7.87 7.97 -6.10
CA ASP A 266 -7.81 7.54 -7.51
C ASP A 266 -8.21 8.72 -8.44
N PRO A 267 -7.30 9.25 -9.26
CA PRO A 267 -7.57 10.37 -10.17
C PRO A 267 -8.68 10.10 -11.18
N VAL A 268 -8.82 8.88 -11.67
CA VAL A 268 -9.88 8.49 -12.60
C VAL A 268 -11.22 8.52 -11.88
N LEU A 269 -11.29 7.91 -10.70
CA LEU A 269 -12.53 7.85 -9.93
C LEU A 269 -12.97 9.23 -9.45
N MET A 270 -12.03 10.08 -9.03
CA MET A 270 -12.28 11.49 -8.73
C MET A 270 -12.84 12.24 -9.94
N SER A 271 -12.28 12.01 -11.13
CA SER A 271 -12.73 12.68 -12.35
C SER A 271 -14.17 12.28 -12.72
N ILE A 272 -14.49 10.99 -12.67
CA ILE A 272 -15.82 10.46 -13.00
C ILE A 272 -16.86 10.88 -11.95
N THR A 273 -16.51 10.84 -10.66
CA THR A 273 -17.39 11.29 -9.57
C THR A 273 -17.65 12.80 -9.63
N THR A 274 -16.65 13.60 -9.97
CA THR A 274 -16.80 15.04 -10.21
C THR A 274 -17.72 15.31 -11.41
N LEU A 275 -17.55 14.58 -12.52
CA LEU A 275 -18.43 14.68 -13.68
C LEU A 275 -19.88 14.34 -13.33
N LEU A 276 -20.10 13.28 -12.54
CA LEU A 276 -21.43 12.92 -12.06
C LEU A 276 -22.02 14.03 -11.17
N ALA A 277 -21.24 14.61 -10.26
CA ALA A 277 -21.70 15.71 -9.40
C ALA A 277 -22.09 16.95 -10.22
N ILE A 278 -21.30 17.32 -11.23
CA ILE A 278 -21.62 18.42 -12.16
C ILE A 278 -22.92 18.13 -12.91
N LEU A 279 -23.10 16.89 -13.37
CA LEU A 279 -24.31 16.49 -14.08
C LEU A 279 -25.56 16.60 -13.22
N LEU A 280 -25.49 16.13 -11.96
CA LEU A 280 -26.59 16.22 -11.00
C LEU A 280 -26.91 17.68 -10.65
N LEU A 281 -25.89 18.52 -10.47
CA LEU A 281 -26.07 19.96 -10.24
C LEU A 281 -26.73 20.64 -11.44
N LEU A 282 -26.33 20.28 -12.66
CA LEU A 282 -26.94 20.81 -13.89
C LEU A 282 -28.41 20.38 -14.03
N MET A 283 -28.74 19.14 -13.64
CA MET A 283 -30.14 18.69 -13.59
C MET A 283 -30.98 19.49 -12.60
N GLU A 284 -30.46 19.78 -11.40
CA GLU A 284 -31.19 20.56 -10.39
C GLU A 284 -31.38 22.03 -10.83
N ILE A 285 -30.36 22.63 -11.44
CA ILE A 285 -30.47 23.98 -12.02
C ILE A 285 -31.54 24.01 -13.11
N ILE A 286 -31.55 23.03 -14.03
CA ILE A 286 -32.56 22.96 -15.09
C ILE A 286 -33.97 22.82 -14.50
N LYS A 287 -34.14 21.99 -13.49
CA LYS A 287 -35.42 21.80 -12.80
C LYS A 287 -35.92 23.11 -12.19
N HIS A 288 -35.07 23.82 -11.45
CA HIS A 288 -35.44 25.12 -10.87
C HIS A 288 -35.73 26.19 -11.92
N ILE A 289 -34.99 26.23 -13.04
CA ILE A 289 -35.30 27.15 -14.15
C ILE A 289 -36.70 26.87 -14.71
N ILE A 290 -37.06 25.60 -14.90
CA ILE A 290 -38.39 25.22 -15.39
C ILE A 290 -39.49 25.65 -14.41
N GLU A 291 -39.26 25.49 -13.10
CA GLU A 291 -40.20 25.92 -12.06
C GLU A 291 -40.36 27.45 -11.98
N LEU A 292 -39.29 28.21 -12.26
CA LEU A 292 -39.32 29.67 -12.19
C LEU A 292 -40.05 30.35 -13.38
N ILE A 293 -39.96 29.77 -14.58
CA ILE A 293 -40.57 30.33 -15.80
C ILE A 293 -42.08 30.63 -15.66
N PRO A 294 -42.94 29.72 -15.16
CA PRO A 294 -44.36 30.02 -14.99
C PRO A 294 -44.61 31.10 -13.94
N LEU A 295 -43.82 31.16 -12.86
CA LEU A 295 -43.93 32.18 -11.82
C LEU A 295 -43.62 33.58 -12.34
N LEU A 296 -42.55 33.71 -13.14
CA LEU A 296 -42.21 34.98 -13.81
C LEU A 296 -43.29 35.41 -14.82
N ARG A 297 -43.95 34.45 -15.47
CA ARG A 297 -45.05 34.74 -16.40
C ARG A 297 -46.29 35.25 -15.67
N ALA A 298 -46.66 34.63 -14.56
CA ALA A 298 -47.79 35.05 -13.73
C ALA A 298 -47.58 36.49 -13.20
N LYS A 299 -46.40 36.76 -12.62
CA LYS A 299 -46.06 38.11 -12.12
C LYS A 299 -46.12 39.18 -13.21
N ASN A 300 -45.70 38.87 -14.44
CA ASN A 300 -45.78 39.80 -15.57
C ASN A 300 -47.21 40.00 -16.10
N GLN A 301 -48.15 39.09 -15.82
CA GLN A 301 -49.57 39.29 -16.13
C GLN A 301 -50.22 40.20 -15.09
N ASP A 302 -49.98 39.97 -13.80
CA ASP A 302 -50.52 40.79 -12.72
C ASP A 302 -50.08 42.27 -12.84
N VAL A 303 -48.80 42.51 -13.17
CA VAL A 303 -48.28 43.87 -13.39
C VAL A 303 -48.96 44.57 -14.59
N LYS A 304 -49.32 43.82 -15.63
CA LYS A 304 -50.02 44.39 -16.80
C LYS A 304 -51.49 44.69 -16.52
N GLU A 305 -52.14 43.90 -15.67
CA GLU A 305 -53.51 44.15 -15.25
C GLU A 305 -53.58 45.43 -14.39
N HIS A 306 -52.68 45.59 -13.41
CA HIS A 306 -52.62 46.80 -12.60
C HIS A 306 -52.28 48.08 -13.38
N LEU A 307 -51.42 48.02 -14.40
CA LEU A 307 -51.11 49.20 -15.23
C LEU A 307 -52.28 49.63 -16.12
N ASN A 308 -53.14 48.70 -16.54
CA ASN A 308 -54.32 49.03 -17.34
C ASN A 308 -55.45 49.63 -16.49
N ASP A 309 -55.52 49.30 -15.20
CA ASP A 309 -56.52 49.84 -14.28
C ASP A 309 -56.21 51.29 -13.86
N GLU A 310 -54.96 51.76 -13.98
CA GLU A 310 -54.56 53.15 -13.71
C GLU A 310 -54.73 54.10 -14.93
N GLU A 311 -54.92 53.58 -16.14
CA GLU A 311 -55.11 54.38 -17.37
C GLU A 311 -56.59 54.64 -17.75
N ILE A 312 -57.55 54.30 -16.87
CA ILE A 312 -59.00 54.56 -17.04
C ILE A 312 -59.47 55.62 -16.04
#